data_AF-A0A1V4HKB9-F1
#
_entry.id   AF-A0A1V4HKB9-F1
#
_cell.length_a   1.000
_cell.length_b   1.000
_cell.length_c   1.000
_cell.angle_alpha   90.00
_cell.angle_beta   90.00
_cell.angle_gamma   90.00
#
_symmetry.space_group_name_H-M   'P 1'
#
loop_
_entity.id
_entity.type
_entity.pdbx_description
1 polymer ?
#
loop_
_entity_poly.entity_id
_entity_poly.type
_entity_poly.pdbx_seq_one_letter_code
_entity_poly.pdbx_strand_id
1 'polypeptide(L)' 'MPKSLESDADLFIAALSQTPVSVWQPDANGLYCEVDRGIIDKFTEKSVRLNTKADEIAYYFRDDGTLFRAET' A
#
# COMPACT_ATOMS: atom_id res chain seq x y z
N MET A 1 10.96 -4.93 10.23
CA MET A 1 9.81 -4.39 11.03
C MET A 1 8.91 -3.64 10.05
N PRO A 2 7.57 -3.72 10.11
CA PRO A 2 6.79 -3.10 9.04
C PRO A 2 6.79 -1.57 9.19
N LYS A 3 7.31 -0.87 8.18
CA LYS A 3 7.40 0.61 8.13
C LYS A 3 6.20 1.18 7.37
N SER A 4 5.52 2.15 7.97
CA SER A 4 4.46 2.89 7.29
C SER A 4 5.03 3.75 6.15
N LEU A 5 4.36 3.74 4.99
CA LEU A 5 4.72 4.55 3.83
C LEU A 5 3.87 5.82 3.83
N GLU A 6 4.36 6.84 4.53
CA GLU A 6 3.62 8.10 4.75
C GLU A 6 3.92 9.13 3.67
N SER A 7 5.14 9.08 3.10
CA SER A 7 5.60 10.01 2.07
C SER A 7 5.68 9.38 0.70
N ASP A 8 5.64 10.23 -0.33
CA ASP A 8 5.88 9.82 -1.72
C ASP A 8 7.28 9.24 -1.91
N ALA A 9 8.25 9.69 -1.11
CA ALA A 9 9.59 9.12 -1.09
C ALA A 9 9.59 7.68 -0.56
N ASP A 10 8.80 7.37 0.48
CA ASP A 10 8.68 6.00 1.00
C ASP A 10 8.00 5.08 -0.02
N LEU A 11 6.94 5.56 -0.68
CA LEU A 11 6.26 4.84 -1.77
C LEU A 11 7.21 4.60 -2.96
N PHE A 12 7.99 5.62 -3.33
CA PHE A 12 8.99 5.53 -4.39
C PHE A 12 10.07 4.51 -4.08
N ILE A 13 10.64 4.56 -2.86
CA ILE A 13 11.66 3.61 -2.42
C ILE A 13 11.10 2.19 -2.45
N ALA A 14 9.91 1.97 -1.89
CA ALA A 14 9.27 0.65 -1.86
C ALA A 14 8.97 0.10 -3.27
N ALA A 15 8.52 0.95 -4.19
CA ALA A 15 8.34 0.58 -5.60
C ALA A 15 9.67 0.24 -6.28
N LEU A 16 10.70 1.07 -6.08
CA LEU A 16 12.02 0.91 -6.68
C LEU A 16 12.73 -0.37 -6.19
N SER A 17 12.62 -0.68 -4.90
CA SER A 17 13.19 -1.87 -4.29
C SER A 17 12.34 -3.13 -4.51
N GLN A 18 11.17 -2.99 -5.15
CA GLN A 18 10.16 -4.04 -5.28
C GLN A 18 9.83 -4.69 -3.92
N THR A 19 9.81 -3.87 -2.86
CA THR A 19 9.51 -4.34 -1.51
C THR A 19 8.02 -4.63 -1.39
N PRO A 20 7.62 -5.80 -0.85
CA PRO A 20 6.22 -6.09 -0.58
C PRO A 20 5.60 -5.09 0.39
N VAL A 21 4.44 -4.57 -0.01
CA VAL A 21 3.65 -3.62 0.74
C VAL A 21 2.31 -4.24 1.09
N SER A 22 1.93 -4.17 2.36
CA SER A 22 0.59 -4.49 2.84
C SER A 22 -0.27 -3.22 2.83
N VAL A 23 -1.52 -3.38 2.40
CA VAL A 23 -2.55 -2.35 2.38
C VAL A 23 -3.51 -2.59 3.53
N TRP A 24 -3.77 -1.55 4.32
CA TRP A 24 -4.60 -1.62 5.51
C TRP A 24 -5.73 -0.61 5.41
N GLN A 25 -6.96 -1.05 5.67
CA GLN A 25 -8.15 -0.20 5.65
C GLN A 25 -8.97 -0.40 6.93
N PRO A 26 -9.72 0.62 7.39
CA PRO A 26 -10.62 0.47 8.53
C PRO A 26 -11.81 -0.42 8.18
N ASP A 27 -12.14 -1.35 9.08
CA ASP A 27 -13.35 -2.16 9.02
C ASP A 27 -14.58 -1.37 9.50
N ALA A 28 -15.75 -2.03 9.54
CA ALA A 28 -17.00 -1.42 10.02
C ALA A 28 -16.96 -0.97 11.49
N ASN A 29 -15.97 -1.43 12.27
CA ASN A 29 -15.75 -1.06 13.67
C ASN A 29 -14.64 0.00 13.82
N GLY A 30 -14.03 0.46 12.72
CA GLY A 30 -12.92 1.42 12.71
C GLY A 30 -11.56 0.81 13.03
N LEU A 31 -11.43 -0.52 13.02
CA LEU A 31 -10.17 -1.23 13.23
C LEU A 31 -9.47 -1.45 11.88
N TYR A 32 -8.17 -1.18 11.82
CA TYR A 32 -7.39 -1.42 10.61
C TYR A 32 -7.13 -2.92 10.42
N CYS A 33 -7.56 -3.45 9.27
CA CYS A 33 -7.27 -4.80 8.83
C CYS A 33 -6.46 -4.77 7.54
N GLU A 34 -5.53 -5.73 7.38
CA GLU A 34 -4.85 -5.94 6.11
C GLU A 34 -5.89 -6.44 5.09
N VAL A 35 -6.08 -5.68 4.02
CA VAL A 35 -7.04 -5.99 2.94
C VAL A 35 -6.34 -6.54 1.71
N ASP A 36 -5.07 -6.21 1.51
CA ASP A 36 -4.29 -6.69 0.37
C ASP A 36 -2.78 -6.57 0.61
N ARG A 37 -2.01 -7.25 -0.23
CA ARG A 37 -0.55 -7.23 -0.20
C ARG A 37 0.04 -7.46 -1.59
N GLY A 38 0.96 -6.60 -1.99
CA GLY A 38 1.56 -6.63 -3.32
C GLY A 38 2.82 -5.79 -3.46
N ILE A 39 3.26 -5.60 -4.70
CA ILE A 39 4.33 -4.66 -5.07
C ILE A 39 3.70 -3.41 -5.66
N ILE A 40 4.22 -2.24 -5.31
CA ILE A 40 3.78 -0.99 -5.94
C ILE A 40 4.25 -0.96 -7.40
N ASP A 41 3.30 -0.93 -8.33
CA ASP A 41 3.58 -0.78 -9.76
C ASP A 41 3.61 0.70 -10.17
N LYS A 42 2.69 1.50 -9.60
CA LYS A 42 2.59 2.93 -9.86
C LYS A 42 2.02 3.65 -8.64
N PHE A 43 2.47 4.86 -8.36
CA PHE A 43 1.83 5.73 -7.38
C PHE A 43 1.68 7.15 -7.94
N THR A 44 0.74 7.87 -7.35
CA THR A 44 0.48 9.29 -7.55
C THR A 44 0.19 9.92 -6.18
N GLU A 45 0.04 11.24 -6.16
CA GLU A 45 -0.39 11.96 -4.96
C GLU A 45 -1.75 11.46 -4.43
N LYS A 46 -2.61 10.90 -5.29
CA LYS A 46 -3.98 10.52 -4.93
C LYS A 46 -4.21 9.02 -4.81
N SER A 47 -3.38 8.21 -5.48
CA SER A 47 -3.62 6.77 -5.56
C SER A 47 -2.35 5.96 -5.70
N VAL A 48 -2.41 4.72 -5.22
CA VAL A 48 -1.38 3.71 -5.35
C VAL A 48 -1.98 2.52 -6.09
N ARG A 49 -1.28 2.04 -7.12
CA ARG A 49 -1.57 0.82 -7.85
C ARG A 49 -0.62 -0.27 -7.39
N LEU A 50 -1.18 -1.38 -6.90
CA LEU A 50 -0.42 -2.55 -6.52
C LEU A 50 -0.63 -3.67 -7.54
N ASN A 51 0.45 -4.39 -7.83
CA ASN A 51 0.36 -5.74 -8.38
C ASN A 51 0.34 -6.72 -7.21
N THR A 52 -0.80 -7.36 -6.99
CA THR A 52 -1.03 -8.26 -5.87
C THR A 52 -0.41 -9.63 -6.14
N LYS A 53 -0.30 -10.48 -5.12
CA LYS A 53 0.19 -11.86 -5.32
C LYS A 53 -0.71 -12.72 -6.22
N ALA A 54 -1.97 -12.31 -6.44
CA ALA A 54 -2.88 -12.96 -7.36
C ALA A 54 -2.68 -12.51 -8.83
N ASP A 55 -1.66 -11.68 -9.09
CA ASP A 55 -1.43 -11.00 -10.37
C ASP A 55 -2.61 -10.10 -10.79
N GLU A 56 -3.40 -9.68 -9.79
CA GLU A 56 -4.49 -8.73 -9.95
C GLU A 56 -3.96 -7.32 -9.74
N ILE A 57 -4.46 -6.37 -10.54
CA ILE A 57 -4.14 -4.97 -10.38
C ILE A 57 -5.17 -4.35 -9.44
N ALA A 58 -4.72 -3.94 -8.26
CA ALA A 58 -5.55 -3.25 -7.28
C ALA A 58 -5.20 -1.75 -7.23
N TYR A 59 -6.23 -0.91 -7.07
CA TYR A 59 -6.11 0.54 -6.97
C TYR A 59 -6.64 1.01 -5.62
N TYR A 60 -5.82 1.79 -4.92
CA TYR A 60 -6.14 2.34 -3.61
C TYR A 60 -6.00 3.85 -3.62
N PHE A 61 -6.97 4.54 -3.04
CA PHE A 61 -6.89 5.99 -2.86
C PHE A 61 -6.17 6.30 -1.54
N ARG A 62 -5.47 7.43 -1.49
CA ARG A 62 -4.71 7.83 -0.28
C ARG A 62 -5.57 8.64 0.70
N ASP A 63 -6.68 9.20 0.22
CA ASP A 63 -7.56 10.09 1.00
C ASP A 63 -8.70 9.35 1.71
N ASP A 64 -8.85 8.03 1.53
CA ASP A 64 -9.97 7.23 2.07
C ASP A 64 -9.66 6.58 3.43
N GLY A 65 -8.52 6.91 4.04
CA GLY A 65 -8.04 6.25 5.24
C GLY A 65 -7.29 4.94 4.99
N THR A 66 -6.84 4.68 3.76
CA THR A 66 -5.94 3.56 3.46
C THR A 66 -4.51 3.82 3.93
N LEU A 67 -3.92 2.85 4.61
CA LEU A 67 -2.52 2.87 5.06
C LEU A 67 -1.70 1.84 4.29
N PHE A 68 -0.46 2.18 3.97
CA PHE A 68 0.48 1.30 3.29
C PHE A 68 1.67 1.00 4.21
N ARG A 69 2.08 -0.26 4.28
CA ARG A 69 3.22 -0.71 5.11
C ARG A 69 4.16 -1.59 4.33
N ALA A 70 5.45 -1.26 4.28
CA ALA A 70 6.48 -2.10 3.67
C ALA A 70 7.09 -3.06 4.69
N GLU A 71 7.34 -4.31 4.29
CA GLU A 71 8.17 -5.25 5.05
C GLU A 71 9.66 -4.96 4.80
N THR A 72 10.36 -4.43 5.82
CA THR A 72 11.84 -4.34 5.83
C THR A 72 12.48 -5.59 6.39
#